data_AF-A0A8T3Q5Y4-F1
#
_entry.id   AF-A0A8T3Q5Y4-F1
#
_cell.length_a   1.000
_cell.length_b   1.000
_cell.length_c   1.000
_cell.angle_alpha   90.00
_cell.angle_beta   90.00
_cell.angle_gamma   90.00
#
_symmetry.space_group_name_H-M   'P 1'
#
loop_
_entity.id
_entity.type
_entity.pdbx_description
1 polymer ?
#
loop_
_entity_poly.entity_id
_entity_poly.type
_entity_poly.pdbx_seq_one_letter_code
_entity_poly.pdbx_strand_id
1 'polypeptide(L)' 'MQKRFIAGAMCPACKSLDKICLEKLPTEHRVECVSCGYTDTRLLTPMTDNLNGTPK' A
#
# COMPACT_ATOMS: atom_id res chain seq x y z
N MET A 1 1.37 0.84 -17.74
CA MET A 1 1.33 0.96 -16.26
C MET A 1 -0.10 0.73 -15.83
N GLN A 2 -0.39 -0.26 -14.98
CA GLN A 2 -1.77 -0.59 -14.58
C GLN A 2 -1.99 -0.18 -13.12
N LYS A 3 -2.82 0.85 -12.91
CA LYS A 3 -3.30 1.26 -11.59
C LYS A 3 -4.63 0.54 -11.32
N ARG A 4 -4.73 -0.11 -10.17
CA ARG A 4 -5.90 -0.86 -9.73
C ARG A 4 -6.46 -0.24 -8.48
N PHE A 5 -7.78 -0.09 -8.44
CA PHE A 5 -8.47 0.38 -7.27
C PHE A 5 -8.61 -0.75 -6.24
N ILE A 6 -8.44 -0.44 -4.94
CA ILE A 6 -8.60 -1.41 -3.84
C ILE A 6 -9.92 -1.13 -3.12
N ALA A 7 -10.95 -1.93 -3.42
CA ALA A 7 -12.23 -1.86 -2.74
C ALA A 7 -12.12 -2.38 -1.29
N GLY A 8 -12.79 -1.71 -0.35
CA GLY A 8 -12.78 -2.00 1.07
C GLY A 8 -11.54 -1.52 1.83
N ALA A 9 -10.57 -0.90 1.16
CA ALA A 9 -9.37 -0.37 1.82
C ALA A 9 -9.64 1.02 2.43
N MET A 10 -9.35 1.13 3.74
CA MET A 10 -9.36 2.41 4.45
C MET A 10 -7.98 3.06 4.37
N CYS A 11 -7.94 4.35 4.02
CA CYS A 11 -6.69 5.11 4.04
C CYS A 11 -6.16 5.27 5.47
N PRO A 12 -4.89 4.93 5.76
CA PRO A 12 -4.33 5.09 7.10
C PRO A 12 -4.15 6.57 7.50
N ALA A 13 -3.98 7.47 6.53
CA ALA A 13 -3.77 8.89 6.78
C ALA A 13 -5.08 9.66 7.01
N CYS A 14 -6.06 9.54 6.10
CA CYS A 14 -7.30 10.32 6.15
C CYS A 14 -8.54 9.51 6.54
N LYS A 15 -8.42 8.18 6.70
CA LYS A 15 -9.53 7.25 7.02
C LYS A 15 -10.64 7.17 5.98
N SER A 16 -10.45 7.73 4.79
CA SER A 16 -11.39 7.54 3.68
C SER A 16 -11.41 6.09 3.22
N LEU A 17 -12.60 5.51 3.12
CA LEU A 17 -12.85 4.19 2.52
C LEU A 17 -12.85 4.31 1.00
N ASP A 18 -12.39 3.26 0.31
CA ASP A 18 -12.57 3.15 -1.13
C ASP A 18 -11.90 4.32 -1.88
N LYS A 19 -10.72 4.74 -1.40
CA LYS A 19 -9.88 5.79 -2.03
C LYS A 19 -8.45 5.37 -2.27
N ILE A 20 -8.13 4.09 -2.07
CA ILE A 20 -6.78 3.56 -2.23
C ILE A 20 -6.62 2.93 -3.62
N CYS A 21 -5.52 3.27 -4.27
CA CYS A 21 -5.12 2.75 -5.57
C CYS A 21 -3.74 2.10 -5.45
N LEU A 22 -3.59 0.93 -6.06
CA LEU A 22 -2.35 0.18 -6.19
C LEU A 22 -1.81 0.33 -7.61
N GLU A 23 -0.57 0.77 -7.74
CA GLU A 23 0.21 0.75 -8.96
C GLU A 23 1.27 -0.34 -8.87
N LYS A 24 1.26 -1.24 -9.85
CA LYS A 24 2.25 -2.33 -9.93
C LYS A 24 3.39 -1.89 -10.83
N LEU A 25 4.57 -1.74 -10.25
CA LEU A 25 5.84 -1.50 -10.95
C LEU A 25 6.66 -2.80 -10.97
N PRO A 26 7.66 -2.93 -11.86
CA PRO A 26 8.45 -4.15 -11.99
C PRO A 26 9.23 -4.54 -10.72
N THR A 27 9.65 -3.58 -9.91
CA THR A 27 10.48 -3.80 -8.71
C THR A 27 9.76 -3.46 -7.40
N GLU A 28 8.61 -2.78 -7.48
CA GLU A 28 7.89 -2.27 -6.33
C GLU A 28 6.38 -2.16 -6.59
N HIS A 29 5.62 -2.06 -5.51
CA HIS A 29 4.20 -1.76 -5.51
C HIS A 29 3.99 -0.42 -4.82
N ARG A 30 3.42 0.53 -5.55
CA ARG A 30 3.07 1.85 -5.02
C ARG A 30 1.59 1.89 -4.68
N VAL A 31 1.25 2.32 -3.48
CA VAL A 31 -0.11 2.52 -3.01
C VAL A 31 -0.33 4.03 -2.85
N GLU A 32 -1.46 4.54 -3.32
CA GLU A 32 -1.80 5.96 -3.26
C GLU A 32 -3.26 6.19 -2.86
N CYS A 33 -3.50 7.18 -2.00
CA CYS A 33 -4.84 7.67 -1.69
C CYS A 33 -5.20 8.86 -2.56
N VAL A 34 -6.25 8.73 -3.37
CA VAL A 34 -6.73 9.81 -4.24
C VAL A 34 -7.45 10.93 -3.48
N SER A 35 -7.76 10.75 -2.19
CA SER A 35 -8.47 11.73 -1.37
C SER A 35 -7.55 12.71 -0.66
N CYS A 36 -6.41 12.23 -0.15
CA CYS A 36 -5.49 13.04 0.66
C CYS A 36 -4.05 13.05 0.14
N GLY A 37 -3.75 12.30 -0.94
CA GLY A 37 -2.41 12.20 -1.52
C GLY A 37 -1.43 11.29 -0.75
N TYR A 38 -1.90 10.51 0.23
CA TYR A 38 -1.04 9.53 0.92
C TYR A 38 -0.41 8.58 -0.10
N THR A 39 0.91 8.39 -0.05
CA THR A 39 1.64 7.46 -0.92
C THR A 39 2.54 6.55 -0.09
N ASP A 40 2.59 5.27 -0.47
CA ASP A 40 3.36 4.24 0.21
C ASP A 40 3.97 3.30 -0.83
N THR A 41 5.27 3.08 -0.75
CA THR A 41 5.99 2.19 -1.67
C THR A 41 6.43 0.96 -0.92
N ARG A 42 6.04 -0.22 -1.42
CA ARG A 42 6.51 -1.52 -0.93
C ARG A 42 7.38 -2.17 -1.99
N LEU A 43 8.63 -2.48 -1.63
CA LEU A 43 9.51 -3.24 -2.50
C LEU A 43 8.96 -4.66 -2.68
N LEU A 44 9.08 -5.22 -3.88
CA LEU A 44 8.68 -6.60 -4.19
C LEU A 44 9.67 -7.65 -3.65
N THR A 45 10.51 -7.28 -2.68
CA THR A 45 11.47 -8.23 -2.10
C THR A 45 10.71 -9.43 -1.54
N PRO A 46 11.21 -10.67 -1.73
CA PRO A 46 10.65 -11.83 -1.06
C PRO A 46 10.86 -11.61 0.44
N MET A 47 9.82 -11.12 1.11
CA MET A 47 9.79 -11.03 2.56
C MET A 47 9.84 -12.47 3.10
N THR A 48 11.03 -13.00 3.36
CA THR A 48 11.23 -14.01 4.40
C THR A 48 11.03 -13.30 5.73
N ASP A 49 9.77 -13.05 6.07
CA ASP A 49 9.36 -12.53 7.35
C ASP A 49 9.47 -13.65 8.39
N ASN A 50 10.69 -13.87 8.89
CA ASN A 50 10.87 -14.49 10.20
C ASN A 50 10.42 -13.46 11.24
N LEU A 51 9.12 -13.45 11.55
CA LEU A 51 8.53 -12.71 12.67
C LEU A 51 9.11 -13.21 14.00
N ASN A 52 10.27 -12.69 14.39
CA ASN A 52 10.70 -12.58 15.78
C ASN A 52 11.07 -11.12 16.02
N GLY A 53 10.08 -10.32 16.41
CA GLY A 53 10.28 -8.90 16.65
C GLY A 53 9.01 -8.16 17.05
N THR A 54 8.27 -8.70 18.03
CA THR A 54 7.32 -7.89 18.79
C THR A 54 8.09 -6.77 19.51
N PRO A 55 7.82 -5.47 19.29
CA PRO A 55 8.22 -4.46 20.24
C PRO A 55 7.35 -4.60 21.49
N LYS A 56 7.94 -5.06 22.61
CA LYS A 56 7.40 -4.86 23.95
C LYS A 56 8.33 -3.92 24.69
#